data_AF-A0A9R1Q363-F1
#
_entry.id   AF-A0A9R1Q363-F1
#
_cell.length_a   1.000
_cell.length_b   1.000
_cell.length_c   1.000
_cell.angle_alpha   90.00
_cell.angle_beta   90.00
_cell.angle_gamma   90.00
#
_symmetry.space_group_name_H-M   'P 1'
#
loop_
_entity.id
_entity.type
_entity.pdbx_description
1 polymer ?
#
loop_
_entity_poly.entity_id
_entity_poly.type
_entity_poly.pdbx_seq_one_letter_code
_entity_poly.pdbx_strand_id
1 'polypeptide(L)'
;MVSKYNRWNSPLLDKDAEAVREDDGLKLEIGELKSMFIERAQALIHGDLHTGSIMVTPDSTQVIDPEFAFYAPMGYDIGAFLGNLILAYFAQDGHADEANDRKQAYKQWILKTIEESWNLFQQKFLGLWNKHKDGNGEAYLPAIYNNPELLSVVQKKYMTGLLHDSLGFGSAKMIRRIVGIAHVEDFDSIEDASKRASCECRALDCGKAILKGRRQFESIEQVIALVQSVTQD
;
A
#
# COMPACT_ATOMS: atom_id res chain seq x y z
N MET A 1 -5.79 -24.56 9.90
CA MET A 1 -6.71 -24.97 8.82
C MET A 1 -6.60 -23.95 7.70
N VAL A 2 -6.31 -24.37 6.47
CA VAL A 2 -6.26 -23.48 5.30
C VAL A 2 -7.69 -23.31 4.77
N SER A 3 -8.11 -22.08 4.48
CA SER A 3 -9.40 -21.83 3.81
C SER A 3 -9.39 -22.46 2.42
N LYS A 4 -10.46 -23.18 2.05
CA LYS A 4 -10.62 -23.78 0.71
C LYS A 4 -10.62 -22.75 -0.43
N TYR A 5 -10.76 -21.47 -0.12
CA TYR A 5 -10.78 -20.37 -1.09
C TYR A 5 -9.40 -19.74 -1.31
N ASN A 6 -8.42 -20.02 -0.46
CA ASN A 6 -7.07 -19.52 -0.66
C ASN A 6 -6.41 -20.33 -1.78
N ARG A 7 -5.74 -19.62 -2.68
CA ARG A 7 -4.89 -20.21 -3.72
C ARG A 7 -3.58 -19.42 -3.79
N TRP A 8 -2.54 -20.09 -4.25
CA TRP A 8 -1.23 -19.53 -4.55
C TRP A 8 -0.56 -20.40 -5.62
N ASN A 9 0.59 -19.97 -6.10
CA ASN A 9 1.38 -20.70 -7.10
C ASN A 9 2.02 -21.96 -6.48
N SER A 10 1.25 -23.05 -6.42
CA SER A 10 1.64 -24.32 -5.80
C SER A 10 2.34 -25.24 -6.82
N PRO A 11 3.38 -26.02 -6.41
CA PRO A 11 3.92 -26.15 -5.05
C PRO A 11 4.95 -25.07 -4.66
N LEU A 12 5.25 -24.14 -5.57
CA LEU A 12 6.39 -23.23 -5.47
C LEU A 12 6.31 -22.28 -4.26
N LEU A 13 5.10 -21.86 -3.86
CA LEU A 13 4.85 -20.96 -2.72
C LEU A 13 4.19 -21.65 -1.51
N ASP A 14 4.17 -22.99 -1.44
CA ASP A 14 3.53 -23.71 -0.33
C ASP A 14 4.13 -23.34 1.04
N LYS A 15 5.46 -23.25 1.09
CA LYS A 15 6.21 -22.85 2.29
C LYS A 15 6.01 -21.37 2.63
N ASP A 16 5.87 -20.51 1.63
CA ASP A 16 5.63 -19.09 1.83
C ASP A 16 4.22 -18.84 2.41
N ALA A 17 3.21 -19.52 1.85
CA ALA A 17 1.86 -19.52 2.39
C ALA A 17 1.80 -20.13 3.80
N GLU A 18 2.73 -21.03 4.14
CA GLU A 18 2.93 -21.56 5.50
C GLU A 18 3.52 -20.53 6.45
N ALA A 19 4.61 -19.90 6.05
CA ALA A 19 5.24 -18.87 6.84
C ALA A 19 4.26 -17.73 7.19
N VAL A 20 3.40 -17.31 6.24
CA VAL A 20 2.39 -16.27 6.50
C VAL A 20 1.39 -16.68 7.59
N ARG A 21 0.90 -17.92 7.56
CA ARG A 21 -0.10 -18.40 8.54
C ARG A 21 0.51 -18.77 9.89
N GLU A 22 1.82 -18.98 9.96
CA GLU A 22 2.53 -19.34 11.19
C GLU A 22 3.21 -18.15 11.87
N ASP A 23 3.41 -17.02 11.16
CA ASP A 23 4.03 -15.81 11.72
C ASP A 23 3.08 -15.07 12.67
N ASP A 24 3.31 -15.21 13.98
CA ASP A 24 2.53 -14.55 15.02
C ASP A 24 2.69 -13.02 15.02
N GLY A 25 3.83 -12.51 14.57
CA GLY A 25 4.06 -11.08 14.39
C GLY A 25 3.15 -10.49 13.31
N LEU A 26 3.00 -11.19 12.18
CA LEU A 26 2.05 -10.77 11.14
C LEU A 26 0.60 -10.82 11.64
N LYS A 27 0.23 -11.85 12.39
CA LYS A 27 -1.13 -12.00 12.95
C LYS A 27 -1.47 -10.88 13.91
N LEU A 28 -0.52 -10.45 14.75
CA LEU A 28 -0.70 -9.34 15.66
C LEU A 28 -1.00 -8.05 14.87
N GLU A 29 -0.15 -7.73 13.90
CA GLU A 29 -0.28 -6.49 13.13
C GLU A 29 -1.55 -6.45 12.26
N ILE A 30 -1.90 -7.56 11.60
CA ILE A 30 -3.15 -7.61 10.82
C ILE A 30 -4.38 -7.60 11.73
N GLY A 31 -4.28 -8.11 12.96
CA GLY A 31 -5.34 -8.03 13.98
C GLY A 31 -5.66 -6.58 14.34
N GLU A 32 -4.64 -5.77 14.62
CA GLU A 32 -4.78 -4.34 14.92
C GLU A 32 -5.40 -3.57 13.74
N LEU A 33 -4.89 -3.78 12.53
CA LEU A 33 -5.42 -3.15 11.32
C LEU A 33 -6.87 -3.55 11.04
N LYS A 34 -7.21 -4.82 11.30
CA LYS A 34 -8.59 -5.32 11.15
C LYS A 34 -9.54 -4.64 12.14
N SER A 35 -9.17 -4.52 13.41
CA SER A 35 -9.95 -3.75 14.39
C SER A 35 -10.11 -2.30 13.94
N MET A 36 -9.02 -1.66 13.51
CA MET A 36 -9.07 -0.28 13.01
C MET A 36 -10.04 -0.13 11.81
N PHE A 37 -10.01 -1.06 10.86
CA PHE A 37 -10.92 -1.06 9.70
C PHE A 37 -12.40 -1.18 10.11
N ILE A 38 -12.70 -1.96 11.14
CA ILE A 38 -14.06 -2.19 11.63
C ILE A 38 -14.56 -1.02 12.48
N GLU A 39 -13.70 -0.41 13.28
CA GLU A 39 -14.09 0.47 14.38
C GLU A 39 -13.88 1.97 14.09
N ARG A 40 -12.89 2.34 13.28
CA ARG A 40 -12.46 3.74 13.15
C ARG A 40 -13.07 4.43 11.92
N ALA A 41 -14.14 5.18 12.15
CA ALA A 41 -14.74 6.07 11.16
C ALA A 41 -13.92 7.37 10.97
N GLN A 42 -12.90 7.34 10.10
CA GLN A 42 -11.98 8.49 9.90
C GLN A 42 -12.36 9.37 8.68
N ALA A 43 -12.74 8.76 7.56
CA ALA A 43 -13.19 9.44 6.35
C ALA A 43 -14.11 8.53 5.54
N LEU A 44 -14.89 9.11 4.62
CA LEU A 44 -15.53 8.32 3.56
C LEU A 44 -14.44 7.85 2.59
N ILE A 45 -14.10 6.57 2.66
CA ILE A 45 -13.11 5.94 1.78
C ILE A 45 -13.79 5.32 0.57
N HIS A 46 -13.03 5.10 -0.51
CA HIS A 46 -13.42 4.35 -1.69
C HIS A 46 -13.64 2.87 -1.37
N GLY A 47 -12.81 2.27 -0.51
CA GLY A 47 -12.99 0.90 -0.04
C GLY A 47 -12.36 -0.17 -0.94
N ASP A 48 -12.12 0.10 -2.23
CA ASP A 48 -11.24 -0.76 -3.04
C ASP A 48 -10.36 -0.03 -4.07
N LEU A 49 -9.62 0.98 -3.63
CA LEU A 49 -8.78 1.81 -4.50
C LEU A 49 -7.47 1.14 -4.96
N HIS A 50 -7.56 0.02 -5.68
CA HIS A 50 -6.41 -0.61 -6.34
C HIS A 50 -6.23 -0.08 -7.78
N THR A 51 -5.15 -0.48 -8.48
CA THR A 51 -4.85 -0.04 -9.86
C THR A 51 -5.96 -0.39 -10.86
N GLY A 52 -6.66 -1.52 -10.68
CA GLY A 52 -7.84 -1.86 -11.48
C GLY A 52 -9.06 -0.93 -11.29
N SER A 53 -9.07 -0.10 -10.26
CA SER A 53 -10.14 0.88 -9.97
C SER A 53 -9.78 2.28 -10.46
N ILE A 54 -8.75 2.39 -11.31
CA ILE A 54 -8.26 3.64 -11.88
C ILE A 54 -8.11 3.45 -13.39
N MET A 55 -8.85 4.24 -14.17
CA MET A 55 -8.71 4.29 -15.61
C MET A 55 -7.85 5.48 -16.02
N VAL A 56 -6.95 5.27 -16.97
CA VAL A 56 -5.97 6.28 -17.38
C VAL A 56 -5.86 6.45 -18.90
N THR A 57 -5.64 7.70 -19.32
CA THR A 57 -5.00 8.09 -20.59
C THR A 57 -3.72 8.87 -20.24
N PRO A 58 -2.89 9.29 -21.22
CA PRO A 58 -1.72 10.12 -20.91
C PRO A 58 -2.03 11.43 -20.15
N ASP A 59 -3.27 11.93 -20.24
CA ASP A 59 -3.72 13.22 -19.75
C ASP A 59 -4.99 13.17 -18.87
N SER A 60 -5.51 11.97 -18.57
CA SER A 60 -6.69 11.76 -17.73
C SER A 60 -6.47 10.63 -16.74
N THR A 61 -6.96 10.83 -15.51
CA THR A 61 -6.97 9.81 -14.46
C THR A 61 -8.33 9.84 -13.77
N GLN A 62 -9.07 8.73 -13.87
CA GLN A 62 -10.44 8.62 -13.36
C GLN A 62 -10.51 7.45 -12.39
N VAL A 63 -10.93 7.72 -11.15
CA VAL A 63 -11.23 6.70 -10.15
C VAL A 63 -12.66 6.22 -10.36
N ILE A 64 -12.85 4.91 -10.40
CA ILE A 64 -14.14 4.24 -10.63
C ILE A 64 -14.40 3.20 -9.54
N ASP A 65 -15.64 2.71 -9.48
CA ASP A 65 -16.04 1.56 -8.65
C ASP A 65 -15.95 1.74 -7.11
N PRO A 66 -16.52 2.82 -6.53
CA PRO A 66 -16.56 3.02 -5.08
C PRO A 66 -17.66 2.19 -4.41
N GLU A 67 -17.95 0.96 -4.88
CA GLU A 67 -19.06 0.14 -4.34
C GLU A 67 -18.80 -0.33 -2.89
N PHE A 68 -17.54 -0.34 -2.46
CA PHE A 68 -17.11 -0.66 -1.10
C PHE A 68 -17.02 0.58 -0.19
N ALA A 69 -17.53 1.73 -0.60
CA ALA A 69 -17.36 2.97 0.15
C ALA A 69 -18.11 2.96 1.49
N PHE A 70 -17.39 3.34 2.56
CA PHE A 70 -17.94 3.55 3.89
C PHE A 70 -17.01 4.44 4.73
N TYR A 71 -17.41 4.77 5.96
CA TYR A 71 -16.56 5.53 6.87
C TYR A 71 -15.54 4.63 7.56
N ALA A 72 -14.26 4.80 7.20
CA ALA A 72 -13.18 3.93 7.65
C ALA A 72 -11.84 4.69 7.74
N PRO A 73 -10.73 4.02 8.10
CA PRO A 73 -9.39 4.61 8.14
C PRO A 73 -8.92 5.07 6.76
N MET A 74 -8.43 6.31 6.65
CA MET A 74 -7.93 6.91 5.40
C MET A 74 -6.77 6.10 4.80
N GLY A 75 -5.90 5.52 5.65
CA GLY A 75 -4.78 4.71 5.20
C GLY A 75 -5.20 3.47 4.40
N TYR A 76 -6.46 3.05 4.48
CA TYR A 76 -6.94 1.90 3.71
C TYR A 76 -6.89 2.14 2.19
N ASP A 77 -7.33 3.31 1.73
CA ASP A 77 -7.32 3.68 0.31
C ASP A 77 -5.91 3.98 -0.19
N ILE A 78 -5.16 4.79 0.57
CA ILE A 78 -3.79 5.15 0.22
C ILE A 78 -2.92 3.89 0.15
N GLY A 79 -3.06 3.01 1.15
CA GLY A 79 -2.40 1.72 1.18
C GLY A 79 -2.80 0.82 0.02
N ALA A 80 -4.08 0.78 -0.36
CA ALA A 80 -4.53 0.04 -1.53
C ALA A 80 -3.84 0.50 -2.82
N PHE A 81 -3.78 1.80 -3.03
CA PHE A 81 -3.14 2.36 -4.22
C PHE A 81 -1.63 2.09 -4.23
N LEU A 82 -0.91 2.48 -3.16
CA LEU A 82 0.53 2.32 -3.07
C LEU A 82 0.95 0.83 -3.07
N GLY A 83 0.21 -0.02 -2.36
CA GLY A 83 0.47 -1.45 -2.30
C GLY A 83 0.36 -2.12 -3.68
N ASN A 84 -0.63 -1.74 -4.50
CA ASN A 84 -0.74 -2.29 -5.86
C ASN A 84 0.34 -1.75 -6.80
N LEU A 85 0.82 -0.51 -6.63
CA LEU A 85 2.01 -0.04 -7.36
C LEU A 85 3.27 -0.84 -6.97
N ILE A 86 3.42 -1.21 -5.71
CA ILE A 86 4.51 -2.09 -5.26
C ILE A 86 4.36 -3.50 -5.87
N LEU A 87 3.14 -4.06 -5.94
CA LEU A 87 2.92 -5.33 -6.65
C LEU A 87 3.33 -5.23 -8.13
N ALA A 88 2.91 -4.15 -8.80
CA ALA A 88 3.28 -3.89 -10.18
C ALA A 88 4.79 -3.79 -10.37
N TYR A 89 5.51 -3.16 -9.43
CA TYR A 89 6.98 -3.11 -9.42
C TYR A 89 7.61 -4.51 -9.39
N PHE A 90 7.17 -5.38 -8.49
CA PHE A 90 7.71 -6.74 -8.36
C PHE A 90 7.36 -7.65 -9.55
N ALA A 91 6.20 -7.43 -10.19
CA ALA A 91 5.79 -8.17 -11.38
C ALA A 91 6.63 -7.85 -12.62
N GLN A 92 7.31 -6.70 -12.68
CA GLN A 92 8.01 -6.25 -13.90
C GLN A 92 9.07 -7.24 -14.39
N ASP A 93 9.77 -7.93 -13.49
CA ASP A 93 10.82 -8.88 -13.89
C ASP A 93 10.23 -10.11 -14.61
N GLY A 94 8.98 -10.48 -14.32
CA GLY A 94 8.27 -11.56 -15.00
C GLY A 94 7.76 -11.17 -16.39
N HIS A 95 7.53 -9.88 -16.62
CA HIS A 95 7.10 -9.30 -17.91
C HIS A 95 8.24 -8.79 -18.78
N ALA A 96 9.48 -8.85 -18.28
CA ALA A 96 10.63 -8.33 -18.98
C ALA A 96 11.09 -9.26 -20.10
N ASP A 97 11.38 -8.66 -21.26
CA ASP A 97 12.01 -9.31 -22.40
C ASP A 97 13.20 -8.47 -22.90
N GLU A 98 13.86 -8.89 -23.98
CA GLU A 98 15.00 -8.16 -24.56
C GLU A 98 14.61 -6.86 -25.29
N ALA A 99 13.33 -6.68 -25.61
CA ALA A 99 12.83 -5.57 -26.41
C ALA A 99 12.27 -4.42 -25.56
N ASN A 100 12.05 -4.63 -24.25
CA ASN A 100 11.42 -3.66 -23.37
C ASN A 100 12.34 -3.15 -22.24
N ASP A 101 11.98 -2.02 -21.65
CA ASP A 101 12.74 -1.34 -20.60
C ASP A 101 12.29 -1.71 -19.17
N ARG A 102 11.49 -2.79 -19.04
CA ARG A 102 10.84 -3.15 -17.77
C ARG A 102 11.83 -3.48 -16.65
N LYS A 103 12.98 -4.06 -16.98
CA LYS A 103 14.02 -4.39 -15.97
C LYS A 103 14.62 -3.16 -15.30
N GLN A 104 14.52 -1.98 -15.92
CA GLN A 104 15.22 -0.78 -15.45
C GLN A 104 14.31 0.45 -15.43
N ALA A 105 14.11 1.11 -16.57
CA ALA A 105 13.48 2.43 -16.62
C ALA A 105 12.04 2.40 -16.11
N TYR A 106 11.24 1.38 -16.49
CA TYR A 106 9.85 1.30 -16.05
C TYR A 106 9.72 1.01 -14.55
N LYS A 107 10.57 0.15 -13.99
CA LYS A 107 10.64 -0.08 -12.53
C LYS A 107 11.00 1.20 -11.78
N GLN A 108 11.97 1.97 -12.27
CA GLN A 108 12.32 3.26 -11.67
C GLN A 108 11.17 4.27 -11.77
N TRP A 109 10.44 4.28 -12.88
CA TRP A 109 9.24 5.10 -13.03
C TRP A 109 8.14 4.73 -12.02
N ILE A 110 7.90 3.43 -11.78
CA ILE A 110 6.95 2.99 -10.73
C ILE A 110 7.38 3.49 -9.35
N LEU A 111 8.66 3.33 -8.98
CA LEU A 111 9.17 3.79 -7.69
C LEU A 111 9.03 5.31 -7.53
N LYS A 112 9.38 6.07 -8.57
CA LYS A 112 9.20 7.52 -8.60
C LYS A 112 7.73 7.90 -8.46
N THR A 113 6.82 7.15 -9.09
CA THR A 113 5.37 7.39 -9.00
C THR A 113 4.86 7.15 -7.57
N ILE A 114 5.37 6.12 -6.87
CA ILE A 114 5.06 5.86 -5.45
C ILE A 114 5.52 7.04 -4.58
N GLU A 115 6.77 7.50 -4.78
CA GLU A 115 7.37 8.63 -4.06
C GLU A 115 6.55 9.90 -4.24
N GLU A 116 6.34 10.30 -5.50
CA GLU A 116 5.64 11.53 -5.87
C GLU A 116 4.18 11.48 -5.40
N SER A 117 3.51 10.33 -5.49
CA SER A 117 2.13 10.18 -5.05
C SER A 117 1.98 10.45 -3.56
N TRP A 118 2.84 9.86 -2.72
CA TRP A 118 2.80 10.11 -1.27
C TRP A 118 3.18 11.55 -0.94
N ASN A 119 4.28 12.05 -1.49
CA ASN A 119 4.79 13.39 -1.17
C ASN A 119 3.81 14.49 -1.61
N LEU A 120 3.21 14.36 -2.81
CA LEU A 120 2.17 15.28 -3.28
C LEU A 120 0.87 15.14 -2.49
N PHE A 121 0.48 13.92 -2.09
CA PHE A 121 -0.67 13.71 -1.20
C PHE A 121 -0.46 14.45 0.11
N GLN A 122 0.68 14.24 0.79
CA GLN A 122 1.01 14.92 2.04
C GLN A 122 0.99 16.44 1.88
N GLN A 123 1.63 16.97 0.83
CA GLN A 123 1.64 18.41 0.56
C GLN A 123 0.22 18.96 0.36
N LYS A 124 -0.60 18.31 -0.47
CA LYS A 124 -1.97 18.76 -0.77
C LYS A 124 -2.89 18.62 0.44
N PHE A 125 -2.78 17.53 1.20
CA PHE A 125 -3.56 17.31 2.41
C PHE A 125 -3.27 18.38 3.46
N LEU A 126 -2.00 18.68 3.73
CA LEU A 126 -1.60 19.75 4.65
C LEU A 126 -1.97 21.14 4.10
N GLY A 127 -1.89 21.35 2.79
CA GLY A 127 -2.36 22.57 2.13
C GLY A 127 -3.85 22.81 2.36
N LEU A 128 -4.68 21.77 2.25
CA LEU A 128 -6.11 21.82 2.56
C LEU A 128 -6.36 22.05 4.05
N TRP A 129 -5.64 21.36 4.93
CA TRP A 129 -5.74 21.58 6.38
C TRP A 129 -5.45 23.04 6.71
N ASN A 130 -4.35 23.61 6.23
CA ASN A 130 -3.99 25.01 6.49
C ASN A 130 -5.01 25.99 5.90
N LYS A 131 -5.53 25.72 4.70
CA LYS A 131 -6.59 26.52 4.07
C LYS A 131 -7.88 26.53 4.90
N HIS A 132 -8.21 25.40 5.53
CA HIS A 132 -9.47 25.20 6.25
C HIS A 132 -9.31 25.19 7.77
N LYS A 133 -8.15 25.62 8.30
CA LYS A 133 -7.84 25.55 9.74
C LYS A 133 -8.85 26.33 10.58
N ASP A 134 -9.36 27.46 10.08
CA ASP A 134 -10.37 28.29 10.75
C ASP A 134 -11.81 27.96 10.31
N GLY A 135 -12.01 26.82 9.65
CA GLY A 135 -13.31 26.36 9.15
C GLY A 135 -14.11 25.53 10.17
N ASN A 136 -15.07 24.75 9.68
CA ASN A 136 -16.00 23.97 10.50
C ASN A 136 -15.41 22.65 11.05
N GLY A 137 -14.11 22.40 10.88
CA GLY A 137 -13.45 21.19 11.36
C GLY A 137 -13.13 21.29 12.85
N GLU A 138 -13.62 20.35 13.66
CA GLU A 138 -13.50 20.42 15.12
C GLU A 138 -12.35 19.58 15.69
N ALA A 139 -11.73 18.72 14.88
CA ALA A 139 -10.65 17.85 15.33
C ALA A 139 -9.43 18.62 15.88
N TYR A 140 -9.17 19.80 15.32
CA TYR A 140 -8.06 20.67 15.69
C TYR A 140 -8.52 22.12 15.78
N LEU A 141 -9.19 22.46 16.88
CA LEU A 141 -9.78 23.78 17.10
C LEU A 141 -8.72 24.91 17.05
N PRO A 142 -8.93 25.99 16.27
CA PRO A 142 -8.01 27.12 16.18
C PRO A 142 -7.64 27.73 17.53
N ALA A 143 -8.60 27.80 18.45
CA ALA A 143 -8.37 28.37 19.78
C ALA A 143 -7.35 27.56 20.62
N ILE A 144 -7.22 26.26 20.35
CA ILE A 144 -6.29 25.35 21.02
C ILE A 144 -4.96 25.29 20.25
N TYR A 145 -5.04 25.08 18.94
CA TYR A 145 -3.88 24.97 18.04
C TYR A 145 -3.56 26.32 17.37
N ASN A 146 -3.53 27.38 18.18
CA ASN A 146 -3.34 28.78 17.74
C ASN A 146 -1.88 29.16 17.47
N ASN A 147 -0.93 28.30 17.82
CA ASN A 147 0.50 28.50 17.62
C ASN A 147 0.97 27.74 16.35
N PRO A 148 1.62 28.41 15.39
CA PRO A 148 2.07 27.77 14.15
C PRO A 148 3.05 26.61 14.35
N GLU A 149 3.95 26.70 15.32
CA GLU A 149 4.91 25.63 15.64
C GLU A 149 4.19 24.39 16.17
N LEU A 150 3.23 24.57 17.08
CA LEU A 150 2.38 23.50 17.62
C LEU A 150 1.54 22.86 16.52
N LEU A 151 0.92 23.66 15.65
CA LEU A 151 0.15 23.17 14.51
C LEU A 151 1.01 22.29 13.60
N SER A 152 2.24 22.73 13.30
CA SER A 152 3.20 21.96 12.49
C SER A 152 3.57 20.62 13.16
N VAL A 153 3.80 20.60 14.47
CA VAL A 153 4.11 19.36 15.21
C VAL A 153 2.95 18.36 15.15
N VAL A 154 1.71 18.82 15.36
CA VAL A 154 0.55 17.91 15.32
C VAL A 154 0.24 17.42 13.91
N GLN A 155 0.43 18.28 12.90
CA GLN A 155 0.33 17.90 11.50
C GLN A 155 1.38 16.85 11.13
N LYS A 156 2.64 17.03 11.53
CA LYS A 156 3.70 16.04 11.34
C LYS A 156 3.33 14.70 11.99
N LYS A 157 2.91 14.71 13.25
CA LYS A 157 2.49 13.50 13.97
C LYS A 157 1.31 12.80 13.27
N TYR A 158 0.32 13.57 12.79
CA TYR A 158 -0.82 13.03 12.06
C TYR A 158 -0.38 12.35 10.76
N MET A 159 0.45 13.02 9.97
CA MET A 159 0.92 12.49 8.69
C MET A 159 1.83 11.26 8.86
N THR A 160 2.68 11.22 9.89
CA THR A 160 3.45 10.02 10.22
C THR A 160 2.54 8.85 10.57
N GLY A 161 1.52 9.07 11.41
CA GLY A 161 0.54 8.02 11.72
C GLY A 161 -0.23 7.56 10.49
N LEU A 162 -0.63 8.48 9.61
CA LEU A 162 -1.31 8.16 8.36
C LEU A 162 -0.41 7.38 7.39
N LEU A 163 0.89 7.68 7.32
CA LEU A 163 1.87 6.89 6.56
C LEU A 163 1.89 5.46 7.09
N HIS A 164 2.02 5.30 8.42
CA HIS A 164 2.06 3.98 9.04
C HIS A 164 0.78 3.18 8.79
N ASP A 165 -0.39 3.79 8.90
CA ASP A 165 -1.66 3.14 8.58
C ASP A 165 -1.70 2.72 7.10
N SER A 166 -1.26 3.61 6.19
CA SER A 166 -1.21 3.35 4.75
C SER A 166 -0.30 2.19 4.38
N LEU A 167 0.90 2.15 4.97
CA LEU A 167 1.86 1.05 4.78
C LEU A 167 1.28 -0.26 5.31
N GLY A 168 0.63 -0.25 6.47
CA GLY A 168 0.01 -1.43 7.05
C GLY A 168 -1.07 -2.03 6.16
N PHE A 169 -2.05 -1.22 5.75
CA PHE A 169 -3.12 -1.68 4.86
C PHE A 169 -2.61 -2.05 3.47
N GLY A 170 -1.61 -1.33 2.95
CA GLY A 170 -0.96 -1.65 1.69
C GLY A 170 -0.28 -3.02 1.73
N SER A 171 0.51 -3.30 2.75
CA SER A 171 1.13 -4.61 2.96
C SER A 171 0.10 -5.73 3.14
N ALA A 172 -0.97 -5.49 3.89
CA ALA A 172 -2.06 -6.45 4.03
C ALA A 172 -2.72 -6.76 2.68
N LYS A 173 -2.92 -5.74 1.84
CA LYS A 173 -3.44 -5.91 0.47
C LYS A 173 -2.43 -6.65 -0.42
N MET A 174 -1.14 -6.38 -0.33
CA MET A 174 -0.12 -7.15 -1.05
C MET A 174 -0.18 -8.64 -0.69
N ILE A 175 -0.14 -8.97 0.61
CA ILE A 175 -0.16 -10.36 1.10
C ILE A 175 -1.42 -11.08 0.62
N ARG A 176 -2.61 -10.47 0.78
CA ARG A 176 -3.88 -11.14 0.39
C ARG A 176 -4.02 -11.34 -1.11
N ARG A 177 -3.32 -10.57 -1.96
CA ARG A 177 -3.32 -10.77 -3.42
C ARG A 177 -2.47 -11.96 -3.86
N ILE A 178 -1.53 -12.42 -3.03
CA ILE A 178 -0.61 -13.51 -3.37
C ILE A 178 -1.11 -14.86 -2.83
N VAL A 179 -1.62 -14.88 -1.59
CA VAL A 179 -2.04 -16.13 -0.91
C VAL A 179 -3.54 -16.23 -0.63
N GLY A 180 -4.32 -15.25 -1.08
CA GLY A 180 -5.76 -15.19 -0.89
C GLY A 180 -6.58 -15.73 -2.07
N ILE A 181 -7.86 -15.37 -2.09
CA ILE A 181 -8.82 -15.80 -3.13
C ILE A 181 -8.67 -14.99 -4.43
N ALA A 182 -8.57 -13.66 -4.30
CA ALA A 182 -8.58 -12.73 -5.42
C ALA A 182 -7.18 -12.19 -5.66
N HIS A 183 -6.56 -12.66 -6.75
CA HIS A 183 -5.19 -12.30 -7.15
C HIS A 183 -5.18 -10.99 -7.96
N VAL A 184 -4.04 -10.65 -8.55
CA VAL A 184 -3.88 -9.52 -9.47
C VAL A 184 -3.33 -10.00 -10.81
N GLU A 185 -3.78 -9.34 -11.88
CA GLU A 185 -3.37 -9.64 -13.24
C GLU A 185 -1.86 -9.46 -13.44
N ASP A 186 -1.22 -8.54 -12.72
CA ASP A 186 0.23 -8.30 -12.75
C ASP A 186 1.03 -9.62 -12.62
N PHE A 187 0.60 -10.53 -11.74
CA PHE A 187 1.22 -11.85 -11.60
C PHE A 187 0.50 -12.93 -12.40
N ASP A 188 -0.84 -12.99 -12.37
CA ASP A 188 -1.59 -14.09 -13.02
C ASP A 188 -1.34 -14.15 -14.54
N SER A 189 -0.96 -13.03 -15.18
CA SER A 189 -0.57 -12.96 -16.60
C SER A 189 0.86 -13.43 -16.92
N ILE A 190 1.70 -13.71 -15.92
CA ILE A 190 3.04 -14.30 -16.12
C ILE A 190 2.86 -15.82 -16.34
N GLU A 191 3.05 -16.28 -17.58
CA GLU A 191 2.81 -17.68 -17.96
C GLU A 191 3.78 -18.67 -17.30
N ASP A 192 5.06 -18.29 -17.16
CA ASP A 192 6.07 -19.13 -16.52
C ASP A 192 5.87 -19.15 -15.00
N ALA A 193 5.40 -20.30 -14.50
CA ALA A 193 5.10 -20.49 -13.09
C ALA A 193 6.30 -20.24 -12.16
N SER A 194 7.52 -20.56 -12.59
CA SER A 194 8.73 -20.35 -11.79
C SER A 194 9.11 -18.87 -11.72
N LYS A 195 9.05 -18.16 -12.85
CA LYS A 195 9.25 -16.70 -12.89
C LYS A 195 8.20 -15.96 -12.07
N ARG A 196 6.94 -16.37 -12.20
CA ARG A 196 5.82 -15.83 -11.42
C ARG A 196 6.04 -16.03 -9.93
N ALA A 197 6.37 -17.25 -9.50
CA ALA A 197 6.63 -17.56 -8.09
C ALA A 197 7.80 -16.73 -7.52
N SER A 198 8.86 -16.52 -8.29
CA SER A 198 9.98 -15.66 -7.87
C SER A 198 9.55 -14.20 -7.64
N CYS A 199 8.70 -13.65 -8.52
CA CYS A 199 8.16 -12.30 -8.34
C CYS A 199 7.19 -12.21 -7.15
N GLU A 200 6.29 -13.18 -7.03
CA GLU A 200 5.33 -13.29 -5.93
C GLU A 200 6.03 -13.44 -4.57
N CYS A 201 7.06 -14.28 -4.47
CA CYS A 201 7.84 -14.52 -3.25
C CYS A 201 8.48 -13.21 -2.75
N ARG A 202 9.18 -12.47 -3.62
CA ARG A 202 9.79 -11.17 -3.28
C ARG A 202 8.74 -10.13 -2.87
N ALA A 203 7.61 -10.06 -3.58
CA ALA A 203 6.51 -9.16 -3.21
C ALA A 203 5.92 -9.52 -1.84
N LEU A 204 5.78 -10.81 -1.55
CA LEU A 204 5.27 -11.30 -0.27
C LEU A 204 6.24 -10.99 0.87
N ASP A 205 7.54 -11.21 0.68
CA ASP A 205 8.57 -10.87 1.66
C ASP A 205 8.63 -9.38 1.95
N CYS A 206 8.56 -8.54 0.91
CA CYS A 206 8.45 -7.10 1.07
C CYS A 206 7.19 -6.72 1.87
N GLY A 207 6.03 -7.29 1.53
CA GLY A 207 4.78 -7.06 2.26
C GLY A 207 4.88 -7.44 3.74
N LYS A 208 5.48 -8.61 4.06
CA LYS A 208 5.70 -9.04 5.44
C LYS A 208 6.64 -8.10 6.20
N ALA A 209 7.73 -7.68 5.55
CA ALA A 209 8.73 -6.78 6.14
C ALA A 209 8.12 -5.40 6.45
N ILE A 210 7.41 -4.81 5.49
CA ILE A 210 6.74 -3.52 5.68
C ILE A 210 5.67 -3.65 6.77
N LEU A 211 4.81 -4.68 6.75
CA LEU A 211 3.73 -4.80 7.75
C LEU A 211 4.28 -4.78 9.19
N LYS A 212 5.31 -5.59 9.47
CA LYS A 212 5.93 -5.68 10.81
C LYS A 212 6.79 -4.47 11.15
N GLY A 213 7.43 -3.87 10.15
CA GLY A 213 8.38 -2.76 10.32
C GLY A 213 7.78 -1.37 10.17
N ARG A 214 6.51 -1.22 9.76
CA ARG A 214 5.98 0.05 9.22
C ARG A 214 6.18 1.29 10.09
N ARG A 215 6.18 1.10 11.41
CA ARG A 215 6.32 2.19 12.39
C ARG A 215 7.74 2.76 12.48
N GLN A 216 8.72 2.09 11.87
CA GLN A 216 10.11 2.53 11.79
C GLN A 216 10.35 3.49 10.63
N PHE A 217 9.44 3.54 9.65
CA PHE A 217 9.57 4.45 8.52
C PHE A 217 9.14 5.86 8.89
N GLU A 218 10.00 6.83 8.59
CA GLU A 218 9.73 8.26 8.74
C GLU A 218 9.34 8.91 7.41
N SER A 219 9.61 8.25 6.28
CA SER A 219 9.34 8.76 4.94
C SER A 219 9.09 7.65 3.91
N ILE A 220 8.52 8.01 2.76
CA ILE A 220 8.24 7.05 1.67
C ILE A 220 9.52 6.58 0.98
N GLU A 221 10.57 7.41 0.97
CA GLU A 221 11.87 7.09 0.38
C GLU A 221 12.55 5.92 1.13
N GLN A 222 12.39 5.84 2.45
CA GLN A 222 12.88 4.70 3.23
C GLN A 222 12.14 3.40 2.85
N VAL A 223 10.85 3.49 2.51
CA VAL A 223 10.07 2.35 2.02
C VAL A 223 10.55 1.94 0.62
N ILE A 224 10.80 2.90 -0.27
CA ILE A 224 11.36 2.66 -1.60
C ILE A 224 12.73 1.97 -1.51
N ALA A 225 13.58 2.41 -0.59
CA ALA A 225 14.88 1.77 -0.34
C ALA A 225 14.71 0.29 0.07
N LEU A 226 13.73 -0.04 0.93
CA LEU A 226 13.42 -1.43 1.27
C LEU A 226 12.89 -2.21 0.06
N VAL A 227 11.99 -1.64 -0.73
CA VAL A 227 11.45 -2.29 -1.95
C VAL A 227 12.59 -2.63 -2.91
N GLN A 228 13.56 -1.72 -3.08
CA GLN A 228 14.74 -1.95 -3.90
C GLN A 228 15.67 -3.03 -3.31
N SER A 229 15.86 -3.08 -1.99
CA SER A 229 16.77 -4.05 -1.37
C SER A 229 16.25 -5.48 -1.46
N VAL A 230 14.92 -5.70 -1.44
CA VAL A 230 14.30 -7.04 -1.61
C VAL A 230 14.47 -7.59 -3.05
N THR A 231 14.94 -6.77 -3.98
CA THR A 231 15.08 -7.14 -5.40
C THR A 231 16.50 -7.63 -5.77
N GLN A 232 17.48 -7.49 -4.87
CA GLN A 232 18.91 -7.68 -5.19
C GLN A 232 19.49 -9.08 -4.93
N ASP A 233 18.66 -10.07 -4.56
CA ASP A 233 19.07 -11.48 -4.40
C ASP A 233 18.69 -12.35 -5.61
#